data_AF-A0A933I1C7-F1
#
_entry.id   AF-A0A933I1C7-F1
#
_cell.length_a   1.000
_cell.length_b   1.000
_cell.length_c   1.000
_cell.angle_alpha   90.00
_cell.angle_beta   90.00
_cell.angle_gamma   90.00
#
_symmetry.space_group_name_H-M   'P 1'
#
loop_
_entity.id
_entity.type
_entity.pdbx_description
1 polymer ?
#
loop_
_entity_poly.entity_id
_entity_poly.type
_entity_poly.pdbx_seq_one_letter_code
_entity_poly.pdbx_strand_id
1 'polypeptide(L)'
;MKPVRNRRISLFRKLPDFASVVEAAENPLPNNKLKGVKNKDGEFIVVSPGHAAKMSPEQQGIIGITLGLKDSDLIAGSVFPGGPADKAGMKPGDKILAIDARKTHGISVSLAQDNIGGKPGTLVVLKVRRGKRLLKFPLIREPRTEVDPKLIELQQRPRKTIIKEVRQDLFKDGVCPPIHNGCNFLDLSDKVCYYSCPNKTP
;
A
#
# COMPACT_ATOMS: atom_id res chain seq x y z
N MET A 1 25.40 -14.57 14.73
CA MET A 1 23.98 -14.13 14.76
C MET A 1 23.12 -15.17 14.04
N LYS A 2 22.06 -15.67 14.69
CA LYS A 2 21.14 -16.68 14.11
C LYS A 2 20.21 -16.01 13.08
N PRO A 3 19.79 -16.72 12.01
CA PRO A 3 18.94 -16.13 10.99
C PRO A 3 17.54 -15.86 11.54
N VAL A 4 17.05 -14.64 11.32
CA VAL A 4 15.67 -14.24 11.65
C VAL A 4 14.73 -15.07 10.81
N ARG A 5 14.05 -16.03 11.46
CA ARG A 5 13.00 -16.86 10.87
C ARG A 5 11.93 -15.96 10.28
N ASN A 6 11.83 -16.01 8.96
CA ASN A 6 10.86 -15.30 8.14
C ASN A 6 9.43 -15.68 8.58
N ARG A 7 8.78 -14.86 9.44
CA ARG A 7 7.33 -14.93 9.67
C ARG A 7 6.58 -14.30 8.48
N ARG A 8 6.88 -14.75 7.27
CA ARG A 8 5.99 -14.58 6.13
C ARG A 8 4.84 -15.57 6.35
N ILE A 9 3.60 -15.18 6.09
CA ILE A 9 2.36 -15.99 6.21
C ILE A 9 1.63 -15.94 7.58
N SER A 10 1.30 -14.75 8.11
CA SER A 10 0.20 -14.66 9.11
C SER A 10 -0.97 -13.77 8.69
N LEU A 11 -0.77 -12.73 7.88
CA LEU A 11 -1.90 -11.88 7.44
C LEU A 11 -2.87 -12.60 6.47
N PHE A 12 -2.38 -13.50 5.61
CA PHE A 12 -3.22 -14.19 4.62
C PHE A 12 -4.13 -15.28 5.21
N ARG A 13 -3.84 -15.78 6.40
CA ARG A 13 -4.63 -16.86 7.04
C ARG A 13 -5.93 -16.34 7.65
N LYS A 14 -6.02 -15.00 7.82
CA LYS A 14 -7.14 -14.24 8.36
C LYS A 14 -8.00 -13.54 7.29
N LEU A 15 -7.84 -13.87 6.01
CA LEU A 15 -8.69 -13.30 4.97
C LEU A 15 -9.99 -14.10 4.83
N PRO A 16 -11.10 -13.47 4.42
CA PRO A 16 -12.36 -14.16 4.19
C PRO A 16 -12.24 -15.09 2.99
N ASP A 17 -13.14 -16.07 2.89
CA ASP A 17 -13.20 -16.89 1.69
C ASP A 17 -13.44 -16.03 0.44
N PHE A 18 -12.76 -16.38 -0.65
CA PHE A 18 -12.77 -15.60 -1.87
C PHE A 18 -14.17 -15.46 -2.47
N ALA A 19 -14.99 -16.52 -2.41
CA ALA A 19 -16.35 -16.48 -2.92
C ALA A 19 -17.17 -15.45 -2.14
N SER A 20 -17.01 -15.41 -0.81
CA SER A 20 -17.69 -14.44 0.06
C SER A 20 -17.25 -12.99 -0.17
N VAL A 21 -15.97 -12.76 -0.51
CA VAL A 21 -15.48 -11.42 -0.89
C VAL A 21 -16.04 -10.98 -2.24
N VAL A 22 -16.06 -11.87 -3.22
CA VAL A 22 -16.60 -11.57 -4.55
C VAL A 22 -18.11 -11.32 -4.47
N GLU A 23 -18.86 -12.14 -3.76
CA GLU A 23 -20.29 -11.92 -3.52
C GLU A 23 -20.55 -10.60 -2.79
N ALA A 24 -19.63 -10.18 -1.91
CA ALA A 24 -19.74 -8.88 -1.25
C ALA A 24 -19.43 -7.69 -2.16
N ALA A 25 -18.49 -7.85 -3.09
CA ALA A 25 -18.15 -6.80 -4.05
C ALA A 25 -19.17 -6.71 -5.21
N GLU A 26 -19.77 -7.82 -5.61
CA GLU A 26 -20.79 -7.90 -6.67
C GLU A 26 -22.18 -7.42 -6.21
N ASN A 27 -22.46 -7.57 -4.92
CA ASN A 27 -23.72 -7.14 -4.30
C ASN A 27 -23.46 -6.09 -3.21
N PRO A 28 -23.01 -4.87 -3.60
CA PRO A 28 -22.79 -3.79 -2.65
C PRO A 28 -24.12 -3.34 -2.03
N LEU A 29 -24.09 -2.93 -0.76
CA LEU A 29 -25.29 -2.45 -0.09
C LEU A 29 -25.74 -1.10 -0.68
N PRO A 30 -27.06 -0.83 -0.74
CA PRO A 30 -27.57 0.47 -1.18
C PRO A 30 -27.07 1.61 -0.26
N ASN A 31 -27.05 2.84 -0.79
CA ASN A 31 -26.67 4.07 -0.08
C ASN A 31 -25.24 4.11 0.48
N ASN A 32 -24.24 3.65 -0.30
CA ASN A 32 -22.82 3.73 0.10
C ASN A 32 -22.46 2.94 1.39
N LYS A 33 -23.34 2.05 1.86
CA LYS A 33 -23.03 1.18 3.02
C LYS A 33 -21.96 0.18 2.64
N LEU A 34 -20.97 0.01 3.50
CA LEU A 34 -19.87 -0.93 3.27
C LEU A 34 -20.31 -2.34 3.64
N LYS A 35 -20.01 -3.35 2.80
CA LYS A 35 -20.36 -4.74 3.08
C LYS A 35 -19.18 -5.42 3.80
N GLY A 36 -19.42 -5.88 5.03
CA GLY A 36 -18.43 -6.62 5.81
C GLY A 36 -18.48 -8.12 5.49
N VAL A 37 -17.33 -8.74 5.28
CA VAL A 37 -17.19 -10.20 5.12
C VAL A 37 -16.43 -10.74 6.33
N LYS A 38 -16.99 -11.73 7.02
CA LYS A 38 -16.30 -12.34 8.15
C LYS A 38 -15.15 -13.22 7.67
N ASN A 39 -13.99 -13.09 8.30
CA ASN A 39 -12.92 -14.07 8.13
C ASN A 39 -13.16 -15.35 8.95
N LYS A 40 -12.22 -16.29 8.86
CA LYS A 40 -12.27 -17.58 9.59
C LYS A 40 -12.27 -17.44 11.12
N ASP A 41 -11.84 -16.28 11.63
CA ASP A 41 -11.80 -15.97 13.07
C ASP A 41 -13.05 -15.20 13.51
N GLY A 42 -14.01 -14.95 12.60
CA GLY A 42 -15.23 -14.18 12.87
C GLY A 42 -15.06 -12.65 12.83
N GLU A 43 -13.87 -12.14 12.50
CA GLU A 43 -13.60 -10.70 12.36
C GLU A 43 -14.21 -10.16 11.05
N PHE A 44 -14.85 -8.99 11.11
CA PHE A 44 -15.43 -8.35 9.93
C PHE A 44 -14.38 -7.60 9.11
N ILE A 45 -14.20 -8.00 7.85
CA ILE A 45 -13.36 -7.31 6.87
C ILE A 45 -14.26 -6.51 5.93
N VAL A 46 -14.03 -5.20 5.88
CA VAL A 46 -14.87 -4.27 5.13
C VAL A 46 -14.47 -4.25 3.66
N VAL A 47 -15.41 -4.65 2.79
CA VAL A 47 -15.31 -4.54 1.34
C VAL A 47 -15.98 -3.23 0.93
N SER A 48 -15.16 -2.33 0.40
CA SER A 48 -15.64 -1.09 -0.21
C SER A 48 -15.55 -1.24 -1.73
N PRO A 49 -16.67 -1.19 -2.46
CA PRO A 49 -16.61 -1.17 -3.91
C PRO A 49 -15.81 0.07 -4.32
N GLY A 50 -14.68 -0.11 -4.98
CA GLY A 50 -13.80 0.97 -5.39
C GLY A 50 -14.56 2.05 -6.15
N HIS A 51 -14.74 3.21 -5.52
CA HIS A 51 -15.30 4.42 -6.11
C HIS A 51 -14.63 5.61 -5.42
N ALA A 52 -13.30 5.69 -5.56
CA ALA A 52 -12.50 6.75 -4.97
C ALA A 52 -12.89 8.15 -5.49
N ALA A 53 -13.68 8.22 -6.56
CA ALA A 53 -14.21 9.43 -7.19
C ALA A 53 -14.95 10.42 -6.27
N LYS A 54 -15.30 10.03 -5.03
CA LYS A 54 -15.90 10.94 -4.02
C LYS A 54 -14.93 11.36 -2.90
N MET A 55 -13.67 10.95 -2.97
CA MET A 55 -12.63 11.21 -1.95
C MET A 55 -11.48 11.99 -2.58
N SER A 56 -10.89 12.93 -1.84
CA SER A 56 -9.68 13.60 -2.31
C SER A 56 -8.50 12.62 -2.35
N PRO A 57 -7.51 12.81 -3.26
CA PRO A 57 -6.40 11.87 -3.44
C PRO A 57 -5.60 11.57 -2.16
N GLU A 58 -5.51 12.52 -1.24
CA GLU A 58 -4.84 12.37 0.06
C GLU A 58 -5.62 11.49 1.05
N GLN A 59 -6.94 11.36 0.89
CA GLN A 59 -7.78 10.52 1.74
C GLN A 59 -7.86 9.07 1.25
N GLN A 60 -7.39 8.81 0.03
CA GLN A 60 -7.48 7.49 -0.60
C GLN A 60 -6.35 6.58 -0.12
N GLY A 61 -6.71 5.34 0.17
CA GLY A 61 -5.76 4.27 0.41
C GLY A 61 -5.22 3.70 -0.90
N ILE A 62 -3.94 3.32 -0.87
CA ILE A 62 -3.20 2.77 -2.00
C ILE A 62 -2.82 1.31 -1.75
N ILE A 63 -2.54 0.57 -2.82
CA ILE A 63 -2.06 -0.81 -2.75
C ILE A 63 -0.58 -0.97 -3.14
N GLY A 64 0.11 0.14 -3.46
CA GLY A 64 1.52 0.11 -3.80
C GLY A 64 1.81 -0.53 -5.16
N ILE A 65 1.09 -0.12 -6.21
CA ILE A 65 1.46 -0.38 -7.61
C ILE A 65 1.36 0.89 -8.46
N THR A 66 2.13 0.96 -9.54
CA THR A 66 1.81 1.85 -10.67
C THR A 66 1.04 1.06 -11.72
N LEU A 67 0.12 1.72 -12.43
CA LEU A 67 -0.60 1.13 -13.55
C LEU A 67 0.05 1.55 -14.86
N GLY A 68 0.06 0.63 -15.82
CA GLY A 68 0.44 0.91 -17.19
C GLY A 68 -0.50 0.23 -18.17
N LEU A 69 -0.35 0.57 -19.44
CA LEU A 69 -0.99 -0.14 -20.53
C LEU A 69 0.08 -0.86 -21.35
N LYS A 70 -0.20 -2.12 -21.68
CA LYS A 70 0.59 -2.89 -22.65
C LYS A 70 -0.38 -3.64 -23.55
N ASP A 71 -0.26 -3.44 -24.85
CA ASP A 71 -1.14 -4.05 -25.86
C ASP A 71 -2.63 -3.79 -25.58
N SER A 72 -2.96 -2.57 -25.12
CA SER A 72 -4.31 -2.15 -24.67
C SER A 72 -4.83 -2.83 -23.39
N ASP A 73 -4.01 -3.62 -22.72
CA ASP A 73 -4.36 -4.24 -21.47
C ASP A 73 -3.74 -3.53 -20.28
N LEU A 74 -4.51 -3.45 -19.20
CA LEU A 74 -4.05 -2.91 -17.94
C LEU A 74 -3.03 -3.84 -17.29
N ILE A 75 -1.87 -3.30 -16.91
CA ILE A 75 -0.79 -4.03 -16.25
C ILE A 75 -0.34 -3.33 -14.98
N ALA A 76 0.21 -4.09 -14.04
CA ALA A 76 1.03 -3.54 -12.97
C ALA A 76 2.38 -3.10 -13.57
N GLY A 77 2.60 -1.79 -13.69
CA GLY A 77 3.85 -1.23 -14.22
C GLY A 77 5.02 -1.48 -13.28
N SER A 78 4.87 -1.07 -12.03
CA SER A 78 5.82 -1.31 -10.94
C SER A 78 5.09 -1.69 -9.66
N VAL A 79 5.79 -2.37 -8.76
CA VAL A 79 5.30 -2.77 -7.43
C VAL A 79 6.24 -2.15 -6.40
N PHE A 80 5.68 -1.37 -5.46
CA PHE A 80 6.47 -0.66 -4.48
C PHE A 80 6.95 -1.62 -3.37
N PRO A 81 8.27 -1.73 -3.12
CA PRO A 81 8.80 -2.61 -2.07
C PRO A 81 8.19 -2.31 -0.70
N GLY A 82 7.79 -3.36 0.03
CA GLY A 82 7.16 -3.23 1.34
C GLY A 82 5.69 -2.79 1.31
N GLY A 83 5.14 -2.41 0.15
CA GLY A 83 3.71 -2.07 0.00
C GLY A 83 2.79 -3.30 0.01
N PRO A 84 1.45 -3.10 0.03
CA PRO A 84 0.47 -4.19 0.06
C PRO A 84 0.63 -5.20 -1.09
N ALA A 85 0.84 -4.72 -2.32
CA ALA A 85 1.02 -5.56 -3.49
C ALA A 85 2.32 -6.38 -3.46
N ASP A 86 3.42 -5.80 -2.95
CA ASP A 86 4.69 -6.53 -2.78
C ASP A 86 4.56 -7.62 -1.71
N LYS A 87 3.97 -7.28 -0.55
CA LYS A 87 3.65 -8.24 0.52
C LYS A 87 2.77 -9.39 0.02
N ALA A 88 1.91 -9.13 -0.96
CA ALA A 88 1.05 -10.13 -1.59
C ALA A 88 1.74 -10.94 -2.71
N GLY A 89 2.95 -10.54 -3.14
CA GLY A 89 3.69 -11.24 -4.20
C GLY A 89 3.25 -10.88 -5.63
N MET A 90 2.62 -9.71 -5.81
CA MET A 90 2.43 -9.10 -7.13
C MET A 90 3.79 -8.78 -7.75
N LYS A 91 3.84 -8.78 -9.08
CA LYS A 91 5.07 -8.48 -9.83
C LYS A 91 4.78 -7.48 -10.95
N PRO A 92 5.79 -6.66 -11.32
CA PRO A 92 5.74 -5.91 -12.57
C PRO A 92 5.38 -6.80 -13.75
N GLY A 93 4.52 -6.31 -14.64
CA GLY A 93 4.02 -7.03 -15.80
C GLY A 93 2.82 -7.95 -15.53
N ASP A 94 2.33 -8.03 -14.28
CA ASP A 94 1.06 -8.72 -14.01
C ASP A 94 -0.09 -8.03 -14.75
N LYS A 95 -0.78 -8.79 -15.59
CA LYS A 95 -1.91 -8.29 -16.38
C LYS A 95 -3.17 -8.28 -15.54
N ILE A 96 -3.71 -7.11 -15.23
CA ILE A 96 -4.91 -6.97 -14.40
C ILE A 96 -6.11 -7.21 -15.29
N LEU A 97 -6.88 -8.26 -14.99
CA LEU A 97 -8.08 -8.68 -15.75
C LEU A 97 -9.38 -8.21 -15.11
N ALA A 98 -9.39 -8.06 -13.79
CA ALA A 98 -10.50 -7.52 -13.04
C ALA A 98 -10.02 -6.83 -11.76
N ILE A 99 -10.72 -5.76 -11.38
CA ILE A 99 -10.63 -5.12 -10.08
C ILE A 99 -11.96 -5.41 -9.39
N ASP A 100 -11.87 -6.08 -8.25
CA ASP A 100 -12.98 -6.79 -7.62
C ASP A 100 -13.68 -7.71 -8.63
N ALA A 101 -14.95 -7.45 -8.93
CA ALA A 101 -15.74 -8.19 -9.91
C ALA A 101 -15.84 -7.51 -11.28
N ARG A 102 -15.26 -6.32 -11.43
CA ARG A 102 -15.36 -5.53 -12.66
C ARG A 102 -14.19 -5.84 -13.58
N LYS A 103 -14.49 -6.28 -14.80
CA LYS A 103 -13.47 -6.51 -15.83
C LYS A 103 -12.77 -5.19 -16.16
N THR A 104 -11.46 -5.26 -16.38
CA THR A 104 -10.61 -4.11 -16.73
C THR A 104 -10.39 -3.97 -18.24
N HIS A 105 -11.04 -4.79 -19.05
CA HIS A 105 -10.93 -4.67 -20.50
C HIS A 105 -11.65 -3.40 -20.97
N GLY A 106 -10.95 -2.57 -21.75
CA GLY A 106 -11.52 -1.34 -22.33
C GLY A 106 -11.70 -0.18 -21.35
N ILE A 107 -11.28 -0.31 -20.07
CA ILE A 107 -11.31 0.82 -19.13
C ILE A 107 -10.02 1.64 -19.22
N SER A 108 -10.12 2.95 -18.94
CA SER A 108 -8.95 3.82 -18.87
C SER A 108 -8.10 3.55 -17.63
N VAL A 109 -6.82 3.94 -17.67
CA VAL A 109 -5.92 3.85 -16.51
C VAL A 109 -6.47 4.67 -15.33
N SER A 110 -7.03 5.85 -15.61
CA SER A 110 -7.63 6.72 -14.58
C SER A 110 -8.80 6.01 -13.88
N LEU A 111 -9.73 5.43 -14.64
CA LEU A 111 -10.85 4.68 -14.05
C LEU A 111 -10.37 3.45 -13.28
N ALA A 112 -9.29 2.80 -13.73
CA ALA A 112 -8.68 1.71 -13.00
C ALA A 112 -8.05 2.17 -11.68
N GLN A 113 -7.40 3.33 -11.64
CA GLN A 113 -6.87 3.94 -10.41
C GLN A 113 -8.01 4.23 -9.42
N ASP A 114 -9.13 4.78 -9.90
CA ASP A 114 -10.29 5.08 -9.05
C ASP A 114 -10.95 3.82 -8.46
N ASN A 115 -10.98 2.74 -9.23
CA ASN A 115 -11.50 1.44 -8.78
C ASN A 115 -10.54 0.75 -7.81
N ILE A 116 -9.23 0.93 -7.97
CA ILE A 116 -8.23 0.39 -7.06
C ILE A 116 -8.19 1.20 -5.76
N GLY A 117 -8.29 2.52 -5.87
CA GLY A 117 -8.39 3.44 -4.75
C GLY A 117 -9.67 3.23 -3.95
N GLY A 118 -9.69 3.81 -2.76
CA GLY A 118 -10.83 3.72 -1.85
C GLY A 118 -10.42 4.02 -0.42
N LYS A 119 -11.33 3.84 0.53
CA LYS A 119 -11.06 4.12 1.95
C LYS A 119 -9.88 3.25 2.46
N PRO A 120 -8.89 3.83 3.16
CA PRO A 120 -7.84 3.06 3.82
C PRO A 120 -8.41 1.99 4.78
N GLY A 121 -7.72 0.86 4.90
CA GLY A 121 -8.13 -0.29 5.70
C GLY A 121 -9.18 -1.19 5.05
N THR A 122 -9.64 -0.86 3.84
CA THR A 122 -10.63 -1.67 3.12
C THR A 122 -9.98 -2.62 2.14
N LEU A 123 -10.69 -3.71 1.83
CA LEU A 123 -10.22 -4.75 0.92
C LEU A 123 -10.50 -4.39 -0.55
N VAL A 124 -9.55 -4.70 -1.42
CA VAL A 124 -9.71 -4.77 -2.89
C VAL A 124 -9.13 -6.08 -3.39
N VAL A 125 -9.74 -6.66 -4.41
CA VAL A 125 -9.30 -7.93 -4.98
C VAL A 125 -8.88 -7.72 -6.43
N LEU A 126 -7.63 -8.02 -6.76
CA LEU A 126 -7.17 -8.01 -8.15
C LEU A 126 -7.14 -9.41 -8.71
N LYS A 127 -7.83 -9.64 -9.83
CA LYS A 127 -7.65 -10.83 -10.66
C LYS A 127 -6.61 -10.52 -11.72
N VAL A 128 -5.49 -11.23 -11.70
CA VAL A 128 -4.40 -10.99 -12.64
C VAL A 128 -4.03 -12.24 -13.43
N ARG A 129 -3.35 -12.02 -14.56
CA ARG A 129 -2.73 -13.05 -15.37
C ARG A 129 -1.22 -12.84 -15.43
N ARG A 130 -0.49 -13.86 -15.00
CA ARG A 130 0.98 -13.93 -15.09
C ARG A 130 1.36 -15.10 -15.99
N GLY A 131 1.70 -14.81 -17.24
CA GLY A 131 1.85 -15.84 -18.28
C GLY A 131 0.54 -16.60 -18.49
N LYS A 132 0.56 -17.93 -18.28
CA LYS A 132 -0.62 -18.80 -18.35
C LYS A 132 -1.39 -18.92 -17.03
N ARG A 133 -0.87 -18.37 -15.93
CA ARG A 133 -1.47 -18.52 -14.60
C ARG A 133 -2.46 -17.40 -14.32
N LEU A 134 -3.63 -17.76 -13.83
CA LEU A 134 -4.58 -16.83 -13.22
C LEU A 134 -4.32 -16.77 -11.72
N LEU A 135 -4.04 -15.58 -11.21
CA LEU A 135 -3.77 -15.32 -9.80
C LEU A 135 -4.80 -14.32 -9.27
N LYS A 136 -5.01 -14.36 -7.96
CA LYS A 136 -5.93 -13.47 -7.25
C LYS A 136 -5.17 -12.87 -6.07
N PHE A 137 -5.23 -11.55 -5.96
CA PHE A 137 -4.54 -10.80 -4.91
C PHE A 137 -5.58 -10.03 -4.09
N PRO A 138 -5.97 -10.55 -2.92
CA PRO A 138 -6.67 -9.76 -1.91
C PRO A 138 -5.68 -8.79 -1.25
N LEU A 139 -5.97 -7.50 -1.32
CA LEU A 139 -5.10 -6.42 -0.89
C LEU A 139 -5.87 -5.49 0.04
N ILE A 140 -5.25 -5.14 1.18
CA ILE A 140 -5.78 -4.08 2.05
C ILE A 140 -5.17 -2.76 1.59
N ARG A 141 -6.03 -1.76 1.36
CA ARG A 141 -5.59 -0.41 1.04
C ARG A 141 -4.90 0.19 2.25
N GLU A 142 -3.63 0.54 2.14
CA GLU A 142 -2.91 1.28 3.18
C GLU A 142 -3.11 2.78 2.95
N PRO A 143 -3.18 3.63 3.99
CA PRO A 143 -3.24 5.07 3.79
C PRO A 143 -2.05 5.52 2.94
N ARG A 144 -2.24 6.56 2.13
CA ARG A 144 -1.14 7.20 1.44
C ARG A 144 -0.29 7.89 2.49
N THR A 145 0.67 7.17 3.07
CA THR A 145 1.78 7.82 3.74
C THR A 145 2.48 8.59 2.65
N GLU A 146 2.48 9.91 2.74
CA GLU A 146 3.49 10.71 2.07
C GLU A 146 4.82 10.14 2.55
N VAL A 147 5.41 9.26 1.73
CA VAL A 147 6.83 8.98 1.88
C VAL A 147 7.43 10.30 1.48
N ASP A 148 7.89 11.03 2.48
CA ASP A 148 8.55 12.30 2.26
C ASP A 148 9.53 12.10 1.09
N PRO A 149 9.42 12.85 -0.01
CA PRO A 149 10.32 12.70 -1.15
C PRO A 149 11.79 12.73 -0.71
N LYS A 150 12.08 13.43 0.39
CA LYS A 150 13.38 13.45 1.04
C LYS A 150 13.80 12.11 1.61
N LEU A 151 12.90 11.29 2.15
CA LEU A 151 13.22 9.93 2.58
C LEU A 151 13.75 9.06 1.44
N ILE A 152 13.19 9.20 0.24
CA ILE A 152 13.65 8.46 -0.93
C ILE A 152 15.08 8.87 -1.30
N GLU A 153 15.37 10.17 -1.31
CA GLU A 153 16.72 10.72 -1.53
C GLU A 153 17.71 10.29 -0.42
N LEU A 154 17.26 10.31 0.84
CA LEU A 154 18.06 9.97 2.00
C LEU A 154 18.38 8.47 2.07
N GLN A 155 17.49 7.59 1.60
CA GLN A 155 17.76 6.14 1.51
C GLN A 155 18.76 5.77 0.41
N GLN A 156 18.99 6.65 -0.56
CA GLN A 156 19.99 6.46 -1.62
C GLN A 156 21.41 6.89 -1.18
N ARG A 157 21.55 7.44 0.03
CA ARG A 157 22.86 7.85 0.59
C ARG A 157 23.72 6.64 1.00
N PRO A 158 25.05 6.80 1.04
CA PRO A 158 25.97 5.71 1.37
C PRO A 158 25.67 5.07 2.74
N ARG A 159 25.66 3.73 2.79
CA ARG A 159 25.30 2.87 3.96
C ARG A 159 26.12 3.09 5.26
N LYS A 160 27.05 4.05 5.28
CA LYS A 160 27.89 4.38 6.45
C LYS A 160 27.15 5.22 7.50
N THR A 161 25.96 5.72 7.19
CA THR A 161 25.12 6.50 8.10
C THR A 161 23.71 5.92 8.19
N ILE A 162 23.05 6.14 9.33
CA ILE A 162 21.66 5.80 9.58
C ILE A 162 20.87 7.10 9.55
N ILE A 163 19.74 7.12 8.85
CA ILE A 163 18.80 8.23 8.84
C ILE A 163 17.83 8.05 10.00
N LYS A 164 17.74 9.04 10.88
CA LYS A 164 16.73 9.09 11.95
C LYS A 164 15.68 10.16 11.63
N GLU A 165 14.43 9.80 11.89
CA GLU A 165 13.26 10.65 11.71
C GLU A 165 12.72 11.05 13.08
N VAL A 166 12.48 12.34 13.27
CA VAL A 166 11.87 12.87 14.49
C VAL A 166 10.77 13.85 14.13
N ARG A 167 9.57 13.58 14.62
CA ARG A 167 8.41 14.45 14.42
C ARG A 167 8.54 15.75 15.23
N GLN A 168 8.59 16.87 14.54
CA GLN A 168 8.73 18.23 15.09
C GLN A 168 7.52 18.62 15.96
N ASP A 169 6.34 18.12 15.62
CA ASP A 169 5.09 18.36 16.36
C ASP A 169 5.02 17.63 17.71
N LEU A 170 5.99 16.75 18.01
CA LEU A 170 6.17 16.19 19.35
C LEU A 170 6.84 17.17 20.32
N PHE A 171 7.29 18.35 19.85
CA PHE A 171 8.03 19.33 20.63
C PHE A 171 7.30 20.67 20.68
N LYS A 172 7.29 21.30 21.87
CA LYS A 172 6.47 22.48 22.20
C LYS A 172 6.70 23.69 21.29
N ASP A 173 7.89 23.83 20.73
CA ASP A 173 8.28 25.04 20.00
C ASP A 173 8.18 24.87 18.49
N GLY A 174 7.77 23.69 18.02
CA GLY A 174 7.80 23.38 16.59
C GLY A 174 9.21 23.56 16.02
N VAL A 175 10.25 23.18 16.77
CA VAL A 175 11.66 23.23 16.35
C VAL A 175 12.22 21.83 16.41
N CYS A 176 13.02 21.46 15.40
CA CYS A 176 13.72 20.19 15.37
C CYS A 176 14.69 20.07 16.56
N PRO A 177 14.52 19.08 17.46
CA PRO A 177 15.34 18.99 18.66
C PRO A 177 16.78 18.58 18.31
N PRO A 178 17.80 19.03 19.05
CA PRO A 178 19.14 18.48 18.90
C PRO A 178 19.15 16.99 19.31
N ILE A 179 19.82 16.14 18.52
CA ILE A 179 19.95 14.71 18.82
C ILE A 179 21.40 14.41 19.25
N HIS A 180 21.56 13.81 20.44
CA HIS A 180 22.85 13.33 20.92
C HIS A 180 23.37 12.12 20.12
N ASN A 181 24.65 11.79 20.27
CA ASN A 181 25.38 10.67 19.59
C ASN A 181 25.97 10.99 18.21
N GLY A 182 26.31 12.26 17.94
CA GLY A 182 27.00 12.65 16.70
C GLY A 182 26.10 12.66 15.47
N CYS A 183 24.78 12.76 15.67
CA CYS A 183 23.82 12.92 14.59
C CYS A 183 23.80 14.38 14.13
N ASN A 184 23.89 14.59 12.81
CA ASN A 184 23.79 15.92 12.21
C ASN A 184 22.39 16.10 11.63
N PHE A 185 21.77 17.26 11.90
CA PHE A 185 20.55 17.66 11.22
C PHE A 185 20.80 17.75 9.71
N LEU A 186 19.88 17.19 8.93
CA LEU A 186 19.95 17.20 7.48
C LEU A 186 18.94 18.17 6.90
N ASP A 187 17.67 17.99 7.27
CA ASP A 187 16.56 18.69 6.65
C ASP A 187 15.28 18.59 7.49
N LEU A 188 14.32 19.46 7.18
CA LEU A 188 12.97 19.47 7.74
C LEU A 188 11.97 19.51 6.58
N SER A 189 11.07 18.52 6.54
CA SER A 189 9.98 18.47 5.56
C SER A 189 8.72 17.89 6.21
N ASP A 190 7.56 18.51 5.95
CA ASP A 190 6.26 18.15 6.51
C ASP A 190 6.24 17.85 8.01
N LYS A 191 6.93 18.69 8.80
CA LYS A 191 7.11 18.56 10.26
C LYS A 191 7.89 17.32 10.70
N VAL A 192 8.65 16.70 9.80
CA VAL A 192 9.58 15.62 10.08
C VAL A 192 11.01 16.12 9.93
N CYS A 193 11.77 16.02 11.02
CA CYS A 193 13.18 16.37 11.09
C CYS A 193 14.02 15.14 10.75
N TYR A 194 14.92 15.29 9.77
CA TYR A 194 15.82 14.23 9.32
C TYR A 194 17.23 14.45 9.86
N TYR A 195 17.84 13.39 10.38
CA TYR A 195 19.20 13.43 10.91
C TYR A 195 20.05 12.31 10.32
N SER A 196 21.29 12.62 9.95
CA SER A 196 22.30 11.62 9.59
C SER A 196 23.11 11.29 10.82
N CYS A 197 23.00 10.06 11.29
CA CYS A 197 23.78 9.54 12.40
C CYS A 197 24.90 8.62 11.88
N PRO A 198 26.11 8.69 12.44
CA PRO A 198 27.13 7.69 12.14
C PRO A 198 26.61 6.30 12.54
N ASN A 199 26.85 5.33 11.67
CA ASN A 199 26.53 3.93 11.96
C ASN A 199 27.53 3.41 13.00
N LYS A 200 27.30 3.70 14.29
CA LYS A 200 28.02 3.05 15.38
C LYS A 200 27.54 1.61 15.47
N THR A 201 28.17 0.71 14.74
CA THR A 201 28.16 -0.70 15.14
C THR A 201 28.85 -0.77 16.51
N PRO A 202 28.24 -1.40 17.52
CA PRO A 202 28.96 -1.74 18.75
C PRO A 202 30.14 -2.67 18.45
#